data_AF-A0A954BK23-F1
#
_entry.id   AF-A0A954BK23-F1
#
_cell.length_a   1.000
_cell.length_b   1.000
_cell.length_c   1.000
_cell.angle_alpha   90.00
_cell.angle_beta   90.00
_cell.angle_gamma   90.00
#
_symmetry.space_group_name_H-M   'P 1'
#
loop_
_entity.id
_entity.type
_entity.pdbx_description
1 polymer ?
#
loop_
_entity_poly.entity_id
_entity_poly.type
_entity_poly.pdbx_seq_one_letter_code
_entity_poly.pdbx_strand_id
1 'polypeptide(L)'
;ADMAIWPWYGSLVLGLAYSAGEFLSVHEYTNVLRWTKQIGERPAVKRGRMVNSTFGKPENQLRERHDASDFDLRTQDKLEPEGQ
;
A
#
# COMPACT_ATOMS: atom_id res chain seq x y z
N ALA A 1 14.06 7.10 -9.06
CA ALA A 1 14.68 6.35 -7.94
C ALA A 1 13.63 6.00 -6.89
N ASP A 2 12.83 6.96 -6.41
CA ASP A 2 11.91 6.75 -5.29
C ASP A 2 10.86 5.65 -5.50
N MET A 3 10.25 5.58 -6.68
CA MET A 3 9.25 4.56 -7.02
C MET A 3 9.78 3.12 -6.90
N ALA A 4 11.08 2.91 -7.10
CA ALA A 4 11.70 1.59 -7.01
C ALA A 4 12.02 1.20 -5.55
N ILE A 5 12.36 2.19 -4.72
CA ILE A 5 12.80 1.98 -3.34
C ILE A 5 11.61 1.94 -2.38
N TRP A 6 10.63 2.82 -2.59
CA TRP A 6 9.51 3.05 -1.67
C TRP A 6 8.66 1.80 -1.39
N PRO A 7 8.32 0.93 -2.37
CA PRO A 7 7.55 -0.28 -2.09
C PRO A 7 8.25 -1.25 -1.12
N TRP A 8 9.58 -1.21 -1.03
CA TRP A 8 10.36 -2.04 -0.11
C TRP A 8 10.57 -1.35 1.24
N TYR A 9 11.31 -0.23 1.23
CA TYR A 9 11.71 0.45 2.46
C TYR A 9 10.53 1.18 3.11
N GLY A 10 9.65 1.78 2.31
CA GLY A 10 8.43 2.42 2.80
C GLY A 10 7.50 1.42 3.46
N SER A 11 7.22 0.29 2.80
CA SER A 11 6.39 -0.78 3.40
C SER A 11 7.01 -1.35 4.67
N LEU A 12 8.33 -1.53 4.73
CA LEU A 12 9.03 -2.01 5.91
C LEU A 12 8.87 -1.04 7.10
N VAL A 13 9.18 0.25 6.92
CA VAL A 13 9.12 1.24 8.02
C VAL A 13 7.70 1.59 8.43
N LEU A 14 6.70 1.34 7.58
CA LEU A 14 5.28 1.44 7.92
C LEU A 14 4.73 0.18 8.59
N GLY A 15 5.55 -0.86 8.81
CA GLY A 15 5.13 -2.11 9.44
C GLY A 15 4.26 -3.01 8.55
N LEU A 16 4.25 -2.76 7.24
CA LEU A 16 3.43 -3.50 6.27
C LEU A 16 4.14 -4.74 5.71
N ALA A 17 5.41 -4.95 6.06
CA ALA A 17 6.22 -6.06 5.60
C ALA A 17 6.91 -6.75 6.78
N TYR A 18 6.85 -8.08 6.80
CA TYR A 18 7.60 -8.98 7.69
C TYR A 18 7.40 -8.83 9.21
N SER A 19 6.56 -7.89 9.66
CA SER A 19 6.43 -7.54 11.09
C SER A 19 7.78 -7.22 11.77
N ALA A 20 8.73 -6.65 11.02
CA ALA A 20 10.14 -6.50 11.44
C ALA A 20 10.49 -5.09 11.99
N GLY A 21 9.52 -4.19 12.11
CA GLY A 21 9.77 -2.78 12.44
C GLY A 21 10.45 -2.57 13.80
N GLU A 22 10.02 -3.31 14.82
CA GLU A 22 10.61 -3.25 16.17
C GLU A 22 12.04 -3.81 16.16
N PHE A 23 12.23 -5.00 15.58
CA PHE A 23 13.54 -5.66 15.50
C PHE A 23 14.60 -4.79 14.81
N LEU A 24 14.22 -4.07 13.75
CA LEU A 24 15.12 -3.18 13.01
C LEU A 24 15.17 -1.75 13.54
N SER A 25 14.49 -1.46 14.66
CA SER A 25 14.41 -0.12 15.28
C SER A 25 14.03 0.98 14.29
N VAL A 26 13.05 0.71 13.41
CA VAL A 26 12.70 1.62 12.29
C VAL A 26 12.22 3.01 12.74
N HIS A 27 11.82 3.14 14.01
CA HIS A 27 11.42 4.40 14.63
C HIS A 27 12.58 5.43 14.70
N GLU A 28 13.83 4.98 14.67
CA GLU A 28 15.02 5.85 14.65
C GLU A 28 15.30 6.45 13.25
N TYR A 29 14.73 5.88 12.18
CA TYR A 29 14.97 6.29 10.80
C TYR A 29 14.16 7.53 10.40
N THR A 30 14.36 8.63 11.12
CA THR A 30 13.57 9.88 11.02
C THR A 30 13.39 10.38 9.58
N ASN A 31 14.47 10.43 8.80
CA ASN A 31 14.44 10.92 7.42
C ASN A 31 13.70 9.97 6.47
N VAL A 32 13.85 8.67 6.67
CA VAL A 32 13.16 7.62 5.90
C VAL A 32 11.68 7.67 6.22
N LEU A 33 11.30 7.76 7.50
CA LEU A 33 9.90 7.90 7.92
C LEU A 33 9.23 9.13 7.31
N ARG A 34 9.89 10.30 7.37
CA ARG A 34 9.39 11.53 6.75
C ARG A 34 9.17 11.36 5.24
N TRP A 35 10.19 10.87 4.53
CA TRP A 35 10.12 10.63 3.09
C TRP A 35 9.02 9.62 2.72
N THR A 36 8.92 8.53 3.48
CA THR A 36 7.91 7.48 3.28
C THR A 36 6.50 8.04 3.40
N LYS A 37 6.23 8.85 4.44
CA LYS A 37 4.94 9.52 4.63
C LYS A 37 4.61 10.47 3.47
N GLN A 38 5.54 11.34 3.11
CA GLN A 38 5.36 12.31 2.01
C GLN A 38 5.01 11.63 0.68
N ILE A 39 5.70 10.53 0.34
CA ILE A 39 5.40 9.79 -0.90
C ILE A 39 4.08 9.02 -0.78
N GLY A 40 3.79 8.42 0.37
CA GLY A 40 2.55 7.68 0.62
C GLY A 40 1.29 8.52 0.52
N GLU A 41 1.38 9.84 0.71
CA GLU A 41 0.25 10.77 0.57
C GLU A 41 -0.17 10.98 -0.89
N ARG A 42 0.71 10.72 -1.85
CA ARG A 42 0.45 10.96 -3.28
C ARG A 42 -0.73 10.10 -3.76
N PRO A 43 -1.75 10.68 -4.42
CA PRO A 43 -2.91 9.92 -4.92
C PRO A 43 -2.53 8.75 -5.84
N ALA A 44 -1.50 8.93 -6.67
CA ALA A 44 -1.01 7.89 -7.56
C ALA A 44 -0.36 6.70 -6.81
N VAL A 45 0.31 6.96 -5.68
CA VAL A 45 0.89 5.89 -4.84
C VAL A 45 -0.23 5.11 -4.16
N LYS A 46 -1.23 5.81 -3.62
CA LYS A 46 -2.41 5.17 -3.02
C LYS A 46 -3.09 4.22 -4.01
N ARG A 47 -3.40 4.70 -5.23
CA ARG A 47 -4.00 3.87 -6.28
C ARG A 47 -3.09 2.74 -6.76
N GLY A 48 -1.82 3.04 -7.05
CA GLY A 48 -0.88 2.06 -7.59
C GLY A 48 -0.65 0.87 -6.66
N ARG A 49 -0.69 1.08 -5.34
CA ARG A 49 -0.56 0.00 -4.34
C ARG A 49 -1.75 -0.97 -4.30
N MET A 50 -2.90 -0.58 -4.85
CA MET A 50 -4.09 -1.43 -4.87
C MET A 50 -4.04 -2.45 -6.00
N VAL A 51 -3.42 -2.07 -7.12
CA VAL A 51 -3.42 -2.85 -8.37
C VAL A 51 -2.66 -4.17 -8.17
N ASN A 52 -3.28 -5.27 -8.57
CA ASN A 52 -2.82 -6.65 -8.41
C ASN A 52 -2.55 -7.09 -6.96
N SER A 53 -3.00 -6.32 -5.98
CA SER A 53 -2.88 -6.69 -4.57
C SER A 53 -3.92 -7.73 -4.18
N THR A 54 -3.49 -8.77 -3.47
CA THR A 54 -4.34 -9.89 -2.99
C THR A 54 -4.38 -9.98 -1.46
N PHE A 55 -3.81 -8.99 -0.76
CA PHE A 55 -3.69 -8.96 0.69
C PHE A 55 -3.99 -7.57 1.25
N GLY A 56 -4.11 -7.48 2.58
CA GLY A 56 -4.57 -6.27 3.27
C GLY A 56 -6.09 -6.16 3.25
N LYS A 57 -6.64 -4.99 3.57
CA LYS A 57 -8.09 -4.83 3.63
C LYS A 57 -8.74 -4.89 2.23
N PRO A 58 -9.91 -5.51 2.05
CA PRO A 58 -10.55 -5.68 0.74
C PRO A 58 -10.74 -4.37 -0.05
N GLU A 59 -11.03 -3.25 0.62
CA GLU A 59 -11.19 -1.94 -0.02
C GLU A 59 -9.88 -1.37 -0.60
N ASN A 60 -8.73 -1.94 -0.23
CA ASN A 60 -7.42 -1.61 -0.78
C ASN A 60 -6.91 -2.65 -1.79
N GLN A 61 -7.71 -3.66 -2.13
CA GLN A 61 -7.35 -4.69 -3.11
C GLN A 61 -8.08 -4.43 -4.43
N LEU A 62 -7.31 -4.32 -5.51
CA LEU A 62 -7.82 -4.30 -6.88
C LEU A 62 -7.05 -5.36 -7.67
N ARG A 63 -7.54 -6.61 -7.66
CA ARG A 63 -6.80 -7.78 -8.19
C ARG A 63 -6.44 -7.64 -9.68
N GLU A 64 -7.27 -6.92 -10.44
CA GLU A 64 -6.99 -6.55 -11.83
C GLU A 64 -7.44 -5.11 -12.10
N ARG A 65 -6.75 -4.41 -12.99
CA ARG A 65 -7.12 -3.06 -13.45
C ARG A 65 -7.13 -3.02 -14.96
N HIS A 66 -8.28 -2.66 -15.52
CA HIS A 66 -8.53 -2.53 -16.97
C HIS A 66 -9.10 -1.16 -17.33
N ASP A 67 -9.69 -0.44 -16.37
CA ASP A 67 -10.19 0.94 -16.53
C ASP A 67 -9.78 1.85 -15.35
N ALA A 68 -9.96 3.16 -15.47
CA ALA A 68 -9.83 4.09 -14.35
C ALA A 68 -11.00 3.98 -13.35
N SER A 69 -12.22 3.65 -13.80
CA SER A 69 -13.39 3.49 -12.92
C SER A 69 -13.27 2.30 -11.97
N ASP A 70 -12.33 1.39 -12.20
CA ASP A 70 -12.15 0.18 -11.40
C ASP A 70 -11.86 0.46 -9.93
N PHE A 71 -11.16 1.56 -9.63
CA PHE A 71 -10.90 1.99 -8.25
C PHE A 71 -12.19 2.31 -7.49
N ASP A 72 -13.21 2.81 -8.18
CA ASP A 72 -14.48 3.20 -7.57
C ASP A 72 -15.49 2.06 -7.57
N LEU A 73 -15.42 1.12 -8.52
CA LEU A 73 -16.48 0.14 -8.76
C LEU A 73 -16.06 -1.32 -8.55
N ARG A 74 -14.77 -1.63 -8.55
CA ARG A 74 -14.27 -3.02 -8.67
C ARG A 74 -13.20 -3.39 -7.63
N THR A 75 -13.06 -2.63 -6.55
CA THR A 75 -12.27 -3.07 -5.40
C THR A 75 -12.90 -4.28 -4.73
N GLN A 76 -12.11 -5.06 -4.00
CA GLN A 76 -12.52 -6.39 -3.57
C GLN A 76 -13.69 -6.37 -2.57
N ASP A 77 -13.81 -5.33 -1.74
CA ASP A 77 -14.97 -5.08 -0.88
C ASP A 77 -16.30 -4.95 -1.66
N LYS A 78 -16.25 -4.48 -2.90
CA LYS A 78 -17.42 -4.30 -3.77
C LYS A 78 -17.80 -5.56 -4.52
N LEU A 79 -16.81 -6.41 -4.81
CA LEU A 79 -16.99 -7.66 -5.55
C LEU A 79 -17.29 -8.85 -4.64
N GLU A 80 -16.70 -8.87 -3.45
CA GLU A 80 -16.85 -9.90 -2.41
C GLU A 80 -17.23 -9.23 -1.07
N PRO A 81 -18.43 -8.63 -0.93
CA PRO A 81 -18.85 -8.00 0.32
C PRO A 81 -18.97 -9.04 1.45
N GLU A 82 -18.48 -8.72 2.66
CA GLU A 82 -18.53 -9.62 3.82
C GLU A 82 -19.98 -10.08 4.09
N GLY A 83 -20.25 -11.39 3.92
CA GLY A 83 -21.57 -11.99 4.13
C GLY A 83 -22.08 -12.91 3.00
N GLN A 84 -21.26 -13.23 1.98
CA GLN A 84 -21.49 -14.31 1.02
C GLN A 84 -20.46 -15.43 1.15
#